data_AF-A0A3D0XIT3-F1
#
_entry.id   AF-A0A3D0XIT3-F1
#
_cell.length_a   1.000
_cell.length_b   1.000
_cell.length_c   1.000
_cell.angle_alpha   90.00
_cell.angle_beta   90.00
_cell.angle_gamma   90.00
#
_symmetry.space_group_name_H-M   'P 1'
#
loop_
_entity.id
_entity.type
_entity.pdbx_description
1 polymer ?
#
loop_
_entity_poly.entity_id
_entity_poly.type
_entity_poly.pdbx_seq_one_letter_code
_entity_poly.pdbx_strand_id
1 'polypeptide(L)' 'SAWFKEQGDALPELYRQACRSNPTVERMILGHEDPPESYSTVYAPGSPEEAYALADAILPAWQATPRAMNWLQSISG' A
#
# COMPACT_ATOMS: atom_id res chain seq x y z
N SER A 1 4.76 0.24 21.76
CA SER A 1 6.19 -0.08 21.57
C SER A 1 6.80 0.99 20.67
N ALA A 2 8.01 1.48 20.96
CA ALA A 2 8.68 2.54 20.18
C ALA A 2 8.85 2.16 18.70
N TRP A 3 9.05 0.88 18.43
CA TRP A 3 9.18 0.30 17.08
C TRP A 3 7.98 0.58 16.16
N PHE A 4 6.74 0.45 16.66
CA PHE A 4 5.53 0.74 15.87
C PHE A 4 5.38 2.24 15.55
N LYS A 5 5.91 3.11 16.41
CA LYS A 5 5.92 4.56 16.19
C LYS A 5 6.94 4.93 15.10
N GLU A 6 8.14 4.37 15.20
CA GLU A 6 9.23 4.62 14.26
C GLU A 6 8.91 4.11 12.85
N GLN A 7 8.29 2.93 12.74
CA GLN A 7 7.77 2.42 11.46
C GLN A 7 6.59 3.27 10.96
N GLY A 8 5.71 3.70 11.88
CA GLY A 8 4.59 4.58 11.57
C GLY A 8 5.02 5.94 10.98
N ASP A 9 6.13 6.49 11.46
CA ASP A 9 6.68 7.76 10.98
C ASP A 9 7.34 7.63 9.59
N ALA A 10 7.78 6.43 9.21
CA ALA A 10 8.36 6.13 7.89
C ALA A 10 7.31 5.79 6.81
N LEU A 11 6.08 5.41 7.21
CA LEU A 11 4.99 5.05 6.31
C LEU A 11 4.72 6.07 5.19
N PRO A 12 4.77 7.40 5.41
CA PRO A 12 4.49 8.37 4.36
C PRO A 12 5.52 8.35 3.22
N GLU A 13 6.80 8.19 3.53
CA GLU A 13 7.83 8.18 2.49
C GLU A 13 7.83 6.86 1.73
N LEU A 14 7.63 5.74 2.45
CA LEU A 14 7.48 4.42 1.83
C LEU A 14 6.28 4.37 0.89
N TYR A 15 5.13 4.95 1.30
CA TYR A 15 3.95 5.07 0.45
C TYR A 15 4.24 5.89 -0.81
N ARG A 16 4.85 7.08 -0.67
CA ARG A 16 5.20 7.93 -1.82
C ARG A 16 6.19 7.26 -2.75
N GLN A 17 7.13 6.48 -2.22
CA GLN A 17 8.09 5.75 -3.02
C GLN A 17 7.41 4.61 -3.79
N ALA A 18 6.52 3.85 -3.14
CA ALA A 18 5.74 2.80 -3.78
C ALA A 18 4.85 3.36 -4.90
N CYS A 19 4.14 4.47 -4.67
CA CYS A 19 3.28 5.09 -5.69
C CYS A 19 4.07 5.68 -6.86
N ARG A 20 5.26 6.25 -6.61
CA ARG A 20 6.18 6.71 -7.68
C ARG A 20 6.66 5.57 -8.55
N SER A 21 6.95 4.41 -7.96
CA SER A 21 7.42 3.23 -8.68
C SER A 21 6.27 2.49 -9.39
N ASN A 22 5.06 2.50 -8.83
CA ASN A 22 3.91 1.79 -9.36
C ASN A 22 2.58 2.48 -9.00
N PRO A 23 1.96 3.21 -9.95
CA PRO A 23 0.68 3.89 -9.74
C PRO A 23 -0.48 2.95 -9.37
N THR A 24 -0.36 1.66 -9.68
CA THR A 24 -1.36 0.63 -9.33
C THR A 24 -1.52 0.56 -7.81
N VAL A 25 -0.43 0.70 -7.04
CA VAL A 25 -0.44 0.64 -5.56
C VAL A 25 -1.49 1.56 -4.96
N GLU A 26 -1.54 2.82 -5.41
CA GLU A 26 -2.51 3.80 -4.90
C GLU A 26 -3.95 3.40 -5.24
N ARG A 27 -4.21 2.99 -6.49
CA ARG A 27 -5.56 2.60 -6.92
C ARG A 27 -6.12 1.46 -6.08
N MET A 28 -5.30 0.50 -5.72
CA MET A 28 -5.74 -0.69 -4.98
C MET A 28 -6.02 -0.39 -3.51
N ILE A 29 -5.13 0.38 -2.89
CA ILE A 29 -5.30 0.83 -1.51
C ILE A 29 -6.58 1.67 -1.37
N LEU A 30 -6.90 2.50 -2.37
CA LEU A 30 -8.11 3.31 -2.42
C LEU A 30 -9.37 2.50 -2.83
N GLY A 31 -9.24 1.23 -3.20
CA GLY A 31 -10.35 0.37 -3.60
C GLY A 31 -10.90 0.67 -4.99
N HIS A 32 -10.09 1.28 -5.86
CA HIS A 32 -10.43 1.52 -7.27
C HIS A 32 -10.12 0.33 -8.19
N GLU A 33 -9.37 -0.66 -7.69
CA GLU A 33 -8.97 -1.85 -8.44
C GLU A 33 -8.77 -3.05 -7.51
N ASP A 34 -9.23 -4.22 -7.95
CA ASP A 34 -9.15 -5.47 -7.18
C ASP A 34 -7.81 -6.20 -7.41
N PRO A 35 -7.25 -6.86 -6.37
CA PRO A 35 -6.12 -7.77 -6.52
C PRO A 35 -6.47 -8.97 -7.41
N PRO A 36 -5.53 -9.48 -8.22
CA PRO A 36 -5.74 -10.62 -9.08
C PRO A 36 -5.83 -11.85 -8.22
N GLU A 37 -6.46 -12.87 -8.78
CA GLU A 37 -6.65 -14.15 -8.12
C GLU A 37 -5.33 -14.93 -7.90
N SER A 38 -4.25 -14.58 -8.60
CA SER A 38 -2.95 -15.24 -8.45
C SER A 38 -1.76 -14.32 -8.69
N TYR A 39 -0.72 -14.49 -7.88
CA TYR A 39 0.58 -13.82 -8.05
C TYR A 39 1.46 -14.55 -9.06
N SER A 40 2.08 -13.80 -9.97
CA SER A 40 3.21 -14.32 -10.77
C SER A 40 4.35 -14.72 -9.83
N THR A 41 4.99 -15.87 -10.08
CA THR A 41 6.12 -16.38 -9.27
C THR A 41 7.44 -15.67 -9.56
N VAL A 42 7.48 -14.77 -10.54
CA VAL A 42 8.65 -13.97 -10.89
C VAL A 42 8.44 -12.55 -10.36
N TYR A 43 9.15 -12.20 -9.29
CA TYR A 43 9.16 -10.83 -8.77
C TYR A 43 9.74 -9.87 -9.82
N ALA A 44 8.94 -8.88 -10.22
CA ALA A 44 9.33 -7.83 -11.15
C ALA A 44 9.00 -6.46 -10.52
N PRO A 45 10.00 -5.64 -10.18
CA PRO A 45 9.76 -4.29 -9.66
C PRO A 45 8.95 -3.44 -10.64
N GLY A 46 7.95 -2.73 -10.13
CA GLY A 46 7.02 -1.90 -10.88
C GLY A 46 5.88 -2.67 -11.55
N SER A 47 5.81 -4.00 -11.43
CA SER A 47 4.73 -4.79 -12.05
C SER A 47 3.44 -4.72 -11.23
N PRO A 48 2.27 -4.92 -11.85
CA PRO A 48 1.00 -5.02 -11.12
C PRO A 48 1.06 -6.02 -9.96
N GLU A 49 1.74 -7.15 -10.14
CA GLU A 49 1.94 -8.20 -9.13
C GLU A 49 2.65 -7.74 -7.86
N GLU A 50 3.59 -6.79 -7.98
CA GLU A 50 4.20 -6.16 -6.80
C GLU A 50 3.16 -5.35 -6.01
N ALA A 51 2.31 -4.57 -6.69
CA ALA A 51 1.24 -3.80 -6.04
C ALA A 51 0.23 -4.72 -5.36
N TYR A 52 -0.13 -5.82 -6.02
CA TYR A 52 -1.03 -6.83 -5.49
C TYR A 52 -0.49 -7.46 -4.20
N ALA A 53 0.80 -7.79 -4.15
CA ALA A 53 1.40 -8.46 -3.00
C ALA A 53 1.52 -7.50 -1.81
N LEU A 54 1.85 -6.24 -2.11
CA LEU A 54 1.90 -5.17 -1.12
C LEU A 54 0.50 -4.85 -0.56
N ALA A 55 -0.51 -4.77 -1.42
CA ALA A 55 -1.89 -4.53 -1.02
C ALA A 55 -2.42 -5.65 -0.12
N ASP A 56 -2.26 -6.92 -0.49
CA ASP A 56 -2.71 -8.06 0.32
C ASP A 56 -2.04 -8.09 1.71
N ALA A 57 -0.75 -7.79 1.78
CA ALA A 57 -0.01 -7.78 3.03
C ALA A 57 -0.44 -6.63 3.98
N ILE A 58 -0.79 -5.46 3.46
CA ILE A 58 -0.94 -4.22 4.26
C ILE A 58 -2.40 -3.81 4.44
N LEU A 59 -3.27 -4.09 3.46
CA LEU A 59 -4.67 -3.65 3.44
C LEU A 59 -5.46 -4.09 4.68
N PRO A 60 -5.34 -5.33 5.21
CA PRO A 60 -6.06 -5.73 6.42
C PRO A 60 -5.68 -4.87 7.64
N ALA A 61 -4.39 -4.56 7.82
CA ALA A 61 -3.91 -3.76 8.93
C ALA A 61 -4.38 -2.29 8.83
N TRP A 62 -4.46 -1.77 7.61
CA TRP A 62 -4.94 -0.42 7.34
C TRP A 62 -6.45 -0.28 7.49
N GLN A 63 -7.23 -1.24 6.99
CA GLN A 63 -8.68 -1.28 7.20
C GLN A 63 -9.04 -1.40 8.68
N ALA A 64 -8.23 -2.10 9.48
CA ALA A 64 -8.40 -2.16 10.94
C ALA A 64 -8.08 -0.83 11.66
N THR A 65 -7.51 0.16 10.96
CA THR A 65 -7.09 1.45 11.53
C THR A 65 -7.73 2.63 10.78
N PRO A 66 -8.98 3.03 11.12
CA PRO A 66 -9.72 4.06 10.38
C PRO A 66 -9.00 5.41 10.24
N ARG A 67 -8.20 5.78 11.25
CA ARG A 67 -7.42 7.01 11.24
C ARG A 67 -6.29 6.99 10.19
N ALA A 68 -5.70 5.82 9.91
CA ALA A 68 -4.68 5.68 8.88
C ALA A 68 -5.29 5.85 7.49
N MET A 69 -6.48 5.26 7.25
CA MET A 69 -7.21 5.43 6.00
C MET A 69 -7.62 6.90 5.75
N ASN A 70 -8.14 7.58 6.76
CA ASN A 70 -8.49 9.00 6.64
C ASN A 70 -7.28 9.89 6.34
N TRP A 71 -6.14 9.61 6.98
CA TRP A 71 -4.90 10.33 6.71
C TRP A 71 -4.43 10.08 5.27
N LEU A 72 -4.48 8.83 4.81
CA LEU A 72 -4.10 8.49 3.44
C LEU A 72 -4.95 9.23 2.41
N GLN A 73 -6.27 9.19 2.58
CA GLN A 73 -7.21 9.90 1.71
C GLN A 73 -6.94 11.42 1.68
N SER A 74 -6.45 11.98 2.79
CA SER A 74 -6.11 13.42 2.85
C SER A 74 -4.85 13.81 2.10
N ILE A 75 -3.98 12.85 1.74
CA ILE A 75 -2.71 13.10 1.05
C ILE A 75 -2.66 12.56 -0.39
N SER A 76 -3.66 11.76 -0.80
CA SER A 76 -3.84 11.25 -2.17
C SER A 76 -4.61 12.20 -3.09
N GLY A 77 -4.89 13.43 -2.63
CA GLY A 77 -5.56 14.49 -3.40
C GLY A 77 -4.59 15.50 -4.01
#